data_AF-A0A970ZK41-F1
#
_entry.id   AF-A0A970ZK41-F1
#
_cell.length_a   1.000
_cell.length_b   1.000
_cell.length_c   1.000
_cell.angle_alpha   90.00
_cell.angle_beta   90.00
_cell.angle_gamma   90.00
#
_symmetry.space_group_name_H-M   'P 1'
#
loop_
_entity.id
_entity.type
_entity.pdbx_description
1 polymer ?
#
loop_
_entity_poly.entity_id
_entity_poly.type
_entity_poly.pdbx_seq_one_letter_code
_entity_poly.pdbx_strand_id
1 'polypeptide(L)'
;MMEMEAPYQEELAGILSFSTFAAAEETLRRIEILRCKYRSASDKKGEEYCRRVVALGRRRAESISRNRRVDPRTRAQKREIADWFRIWLETPELFADWLQMRKKTEAFTRMLEMEVSVRSERRHATGRKKSQPAALS
;
A
#
# COMPACT_ATOMS: atom_id res chain seq x y z
N MET A 1 4.31 -14.77 -10.56
CA MET A 1 4.43 -13.36 -11.01
C MET A 1 3.26 -13.11 -11.96
N MET A 2 2.64 -11.92 -12.01
CA MET A 2 1.65 -11.68 -13.08
C MET A 2 2.43 -11.58 -14.38
N GLU A 3 2.14 -12.44 -15.35
CA GLU A 3 2.70 -12.30 -16.69
C GLU A 3 2.09 -11.07 -17.34
N MET A 4 2.95 -10.11 -17.67
CA MET A 4 2.61 -8.87 -18.36
C MET A 4 3.52 -8.76 -19.57
N GLU A 5 2.97 -8.30 -20.68
CA GLU A 5 3.76 -8.05 -21.87
C GLU A 5 4.56 -6.75 -21.73
N ALA A 6 5.68 -6.65 -22.45
CA ALA A 6 6.35 -5.37 -22.64
C ALA A 6 5.42 -4.43 -23.45
N PRO A 7 5.40 -3.11 -23.16
CA PRO A 7 6.21 -2.40 -22.15
C PRO A 7 5.58 -2.37 -20.74
N TYR A 8 4.36 -2.89 -20.55
CA TYR A 8 3.62 -2.80 -19.28
C TYR A 8 4.37 -3.41 -18.10
N GLN A 9 5.10 -4.52 -18.34
CA GLN A 9 5.92 -5.15 -17.32
C GLN A 9 6.93 -4.17 -16.72
N GLU A 10 7.58 -3.34 -17.54
CA GLU A 10 8.60 -2.39 -17.11
C GLU A 10 7.95 -1.20 -16.36
N GLU A 11 6.87 -0.66 -16.90
CA GLU A 11 6.18 0.50 -16.30
C GLU A 11 5.54 0.17 -14.96
N LEU A 12 5.07 -1.07 -14.78
CA LEU A 12 4.42 -1.55 -13.55
C LEU A 12 5.36 -2.35 -12.63
N ALA A 13 6.61 -2.59 -13.03
CA ALA A 13 7.57 -3.31 -12.21
C ALA A 13 7.82 -2.58 -10.88
N GLY A 14 7.68 -3.31 -9.77
CA GLY A 14 7.98 -2.78 -8.43
C GLY A 14 7.07 -1.64 -7.95
N ILE A 15 6.04 -1.27 -8.72
CA ILE A 15 5.15 -0.14 -8.37
C ILE A 15 4.37 -0.38 -7.08
N LEU A 16 4.08 -1.64 -6.77
CA LEU A 16 3.22 -2.03 -5.65
C LEU A 16 3.98 -1.97 -4.31
N SER A 17 3.79 -0.89 -3.58
CA SER A 17 4.30 -0.72 -2.20
C SER A 17 3.20 -0.24 -1.26
N PHE A 18 3.02 -0.90 -0.12
CA PHE A 18 1.94 -0.55 0.81
C PHE A 18 2.31 -0.87 2.26
N SER A 19 3.60 -0.74 2.58
CA SER A 19 4.10 -0.94 3.94
C SER A 19 3.53 0.11 4.90
N THR A 20 3.30 1.32 4.41
CA THR A 20 2.69 2.47 5.12
C THR A 20 1.49 3.03 4.35
N PHE A 21 0.70 3.88 5.01
CA PHE A 21 -0.35 4.66 4.35
C PHE A 21 0.22 5.52 3.22
N ALA A 22 1.31 6.24 3.48
CA ALA A 22 1.97 7.07 2.48
C ALA A 22 2.47 6.26 1.26
N ALA A 23 3.02 5.06 1.48
CA ALA A 23 3.45 4.20 0.39
C ALA A 23 2.26 3.68 -0.44
N ALA A 24 1.15 3.33 0.22
CA ALA A 24 -0.07 2.88 -0.45
C ALA A 24 -0.72 4.00 -1.28
N GLU A 25 -0.80 5.22 -0.73
CA GLU A 25 -1.27 6.43 -1.43
C GLU A 25 -0.41 6.72 -2.66
N GLU A 26 0.91 6.72 -2.52
CA GLU A 26 1.83 6.94 -3.64
C GLU A 26 1.70 5.85 -4.72
N THR A 27 1.56 4.59 -4.32
CA THR A 27 1.31 3.48 -5.25
C THR A 27 0.04 3.71 -6.06
N LEU A 28 -1.07 4.03 -5.38
CA LEU A 28 -2.36 4.28 -6.04
C LEU A 28 -2.30 5.50 -6.97
N ARG A 29 -1.63 6.58 -6.53
CA ARG A 29 -1.41 7.78 -7.36
C ARG A 29 -0.62 7.47 -8.63
N ARG A 30 0.47 6.70 -8.53
CA ARG A 30 1.29 6.31 -9.69
C ARG A 30 0.52 5.41 -10.65
N ILE A 31 -0.25 4.45 -10.13
CA ILE A 31 -1.09 3.59 -10.95
C ILE A 31 -2.19 4.41 -11.65
N GLU A 32 -2.78 5.39 -10.96
CA GLU A 32 -3.80 6.26 -11.56
C GLU A 32 -3.23 7.08 -12.72
N ILE A 33 -2.02 7.62 -12.59
CA ILE A 33 -1.33 8.31 -13.68
C ILE A 33 -1.17 7.39 -14.90
N LEU A 34 -0.71 6.15 -14.69
CA LEU A 34 -0.58 5.17 -15.78
C LEU A 34 -1.94 4.79 -16.38
N ARG A 35 -2.97 4.60 -15.55
CA ARG A 35 -4.34 4.32 -16.01
C ARG A 35 -4.86 5.45 -16.90
N CYS A 36 -4.69 6.70 -16.49
CA CYS A 36 -5.07 7.87 -17.29
C CYS A 36 -4.27 7.95 -18.60
N LYS A 37 -2.96 7.66 -18.58
CA LYS A 37 -2.14 7.57 -19.79
C LYS A 37 -2.69 6.54 -20.77
N TYR A 38 -2.95 5.31 -20.31
CA TYR A 38 -3.49 4.25 -21.16
C TYR A 38 -4.89 4.58 -21.67
N ARG A 39 -5.74 5.14 -20.82
CA ARG A 39 -7.09 5.60 -21.20
C ARG A 39 -7.07 6.63 -22.32
N SER A 40 -6.23 7.66 -22.19
CA SER A 40 -6.10 8.70 -23.22
C SER A 40 -5.58 8.13 -24.55
N ALA A 41 -4.83 7.04 -24.51
CA ALA A 41 -4.36 6.30 -25.68
C ALA A 41 -5.36 5.23 -26.18
N SER A 42 -6.55 5.11 -25.57
CA SER A 42 -7.52 4.03 -25.81
C SER A 42 -6.94 2.61 -25.62
N ASP A 43 -5.89 2.49 -24.80
CA ASP A 43 -5.22 1.24 -24.48
C ASP A 43 -5.94 0.51 -23.33
N LYS A 44 -6.93 -0.30 -23.72
CA LYS A 44 -7.69 -1.13 -22.78
C LYS A 44 -6.84 -2.16 -22.04
N LYS A 45 -5.73 -2.61 -22.64
CA LYS A 45 -4.87 -3.65 -22.07
C LYS A 45 -4.03 -3.07 -20.93
N GLY A 46 -3.46 -1.89 -21.14
CA GLY A 46 -2.78 -1.12 -20.10
C GLY A 46 -3.70 -0.80 -18.92
N GLU A 47 -4.93 -0.33 -19.19
CA GLU A 47 -5.92 -0.09 -18.12
C GLU A 47 -6.22 -1.35 -17.30
N GLU A 48 -6.40 -2.49 -17.96
CA GLU A 48 -6.64 -3.78 -17.30
C GLU A 48 -5.44 -4.23 -16.45
N TYR A 49 -4.20 -4.04 -16.93
CA TYR A 49 -3.01 -4.33 -16.12
C TYR A 49 -2.92 -3.46 -14.87
N CYS A 50 -3.24 -2.17 -14.96
CA CYS A 50 -3.35 -1.30 -13.78
C CYS A 50 -4.35 -1.86 -12.76
N ARG A 51 -5.54 -2.27 -13.21
CA ARG A 51 -6.56 -2.89 -12.34
C ARG A 51 -6.07 -4.19 -11.70
N ARG A 52 -5.34 -5.03 -12.44
CA ARG A 52 -4.76 -6.28 -11.90
C ARG A 52 -3.72 -6.03 -10.82
N VAL A 53 -2.86 -5.01 -10.97
CA VAL A 53 -1.89 -4.61 -9.94
C VAL A 53 -2.60 -4.17 -8.67
N VAL A 54 -3.63 -3.32 -8.79
CA VAL A 54 -4.40 -2.86 -7.64
C VAL A 54 -5.14 -4.01 -6.96
N ALA A 55 -5.75 -4.92 -7.74
CA ALA A 55 -6.39 -6.12 -7.22
C ALA A 55 -5.41 -7.03 -6.47
N LEU A 56 -4.17 -7.16 -6.95
CA LEU A 56 -3.12 -7.88 -6.23
C LEU A 56 -2.77 -7.18 -4.90
N GLY A 57 -2.62 -5.86 -4.91
CA GLY A 57 -2.42 -5.05 -3.70
C GLY A 57 -3.50 -5.28 -2.65
N ARG A 58 -4.77 -5.20 -3.07
CA ARG A 58 -5.94 -5.50 -2.23
C ARG A 58 -5.85 -6.89 -1.61
N ARG A 59 -5.69 -7.94 -2.41
CA ARG A 59 -5.62 -9.33 -1.91
C ARG A 59 -4.51 -9.51 -0.88
N ARG A 60 -3.33 -8.91 -1.11
CA ARG A 60 -2.21 -8.99 -0.17
C ARG A 60 -2.50 -8.22 1.13
N ALA A 61 -3.06 -7.02 1.05
CA ALA A 61 -3.45 -6.24 2.22
C ALA A 61 -4.52 -6.96 3.06
N GLU A 62 -5.53 -7.55 2.42
CA GLU A 62 -6.54 -8.39 3.08
C GLU A 62 -5.94 -9.62 3.75
N SER A 63 -5.00 -10.30 3.08
CA SER A 63 -4.31 -11.45 3.65
C SER A 63 -3.57 -11.09 4.95
N ILE A 64 -2.87 -9.95 4.96
CA ILE A 64 -2.14 -9.47 6.15
C ILE A 64 -3.13 -9.04 7.25
N SER A 65 -4.22 -8.37 6.92
CA SER A 65 -5.19 -7.90 7.92
C SER A 65 -5.90 -9.04 8.65
N ARG A 66 -6.06 -10.20 7.98
CA ARG A 66 -6.64 -11.42 8.58
C ARG A 66 -5.62 -12.26 9.36
N ASN A 67 -4.32 -12.04 9.19
CA ASN A 67 -3.28 -12.85 9.85
C ASN A 67 -3.12 -12.49 11.33
N ARG A 68 -3.61 -13.36 12.23
CA ARG A 68 -3.56 -13.16 13.70
C ARG A 68 -2.16 -13.04 14.27
N ARG A 69 -1.12 -13.52 13.59
CA ARG A 69 0.29 -13.39 14.02
C ARG A 69 0.85 -11.97 13.83
N VAL A 70 0.16 -11.14 13.05
CA VAL A 70 0.54 -9.74 12.81
C VAL A 70 -0.03 -8.87 13.92
N ASP A 71 0.74 -7.90 14.40
CA ASP A 71 0.32 -6.92 15.42
C ASP A 71 -1.05 -6.29 15.07
N PRO A 72 -1.98 -6.14 16.03
CA PRO A 72 -3.33 -5.64 15.78
C PRO A 72 -3.39 -4.26 15.10
N ARG A 73 -2.47 -3.35 15.45
CA ARG A 73 -2.39 -2.00 14.84
C ARG A 73 -1.98 -2.12 13.37
N THR A 74 -1.03 -3.00 13.07
CA THR A 74 -0.64 -3.32 11.68
C THR A 74 -1.79 -3.98 10.91
N ARG A 75 -2.59 -4.85 11.53
CA ARG A 75 -3.76 -5.46 10.88
C ARG A 75 -4.82 -4.41 10.54
N ALA A 76 -5.11 -3.50 11.48
CA ALA A 76 -6.05 -2.40 11.26
C ALA A 76 -5.60 -1.49 10.10
N GLN A 77 -4.31 -1.12 10.09
CA GLN A 77 -3.71 -0.36 9.00
C GLN A 77 -3.86 -1.07 7.65
N LYS A 78 -3.60 -2.38 7.59
CA LYS A 78 -3.71 -3.16 6.34
C LYS A 78 -5.16 -3.38 5.90
N ARG A 79 -6.11 -3.39 6.84
CA ARG A 79 -7.54 -3.37 6.51
C ARG A 79 -7.93 -2.08 5.82
N GLU A 80 -7.54 -0.94 6.38
CA GLU A 80 -7.78 0.38 5.77
C GLU A 80 -7.17 0.49 4.36
N ILE A 81 -5.92 0.05 4.19
CA ILE A 81 -5.27 0.02 2.87
C ILE A 81 -6.01 -0.91 1.88
N ALA A 82 -6.56 -2.04 2.34
CA ALA A 82 -7.37 -2.90 1.49
C ALA A 82 -8.65 -2.21 1.02
N ASP A 83 -9.27 -1.41 1.89
CA ASP A 83 -10.44 -0.58 1.53
C ASP A 83 -10.07 0.50 0.52
N TRP A 84 -8.87 1.11 0.62
CA TRP A 84 -8.40 2.07 -0.39
C TRP A 84 -8.28 1.42 -1.77
N PHE A 85 -7.63 0.26 -1.84
CA PHE A 85 -7.53 -0.49 -3.10
C PHE A 85 -8.90 -0.91 -3.64
N ARG A 86 -9.85 -1.27 -2.75
CA ARG A 86 -11.22 -1.62 -3.15
C ARG A 86 -11.94 -0.42 -3.78
N ILE A 87 -11.93 0.73 -3.11
CA ILE A 87 -12.60 1.95 -3.58
C ILE A 87 -11.99 2.42 -4.89
N TRP A 88 -10.66 2.35 -5.04
CA TRP A 88 -10.02 2.64 -6.32
C TRP A 88 -10.49 1.68 -7.43
N LEU A 89 -10.67 0.39 -7.17
CA LEU A 89 -11.16 -0.56 -8.18
C LEU A 89 -12.62 -0.32 -8.59
N GLU A 90 -13.44 0.14 -7.65
CA GLU A 90 -14.85 0.47 -7.84
C GLU A 90 -15.02 1.80 -8.58
N THR A 91 -14.34 2.86 -8.12
CA THR A 91 -14.44 4.23 -8.63
C THR A 91 -13.08 4.95 -8.64
N PRO A 92 -12.19 4.66 -9.61
CA PRO A 92 -10.85 5.26 -9.64
C PRO A 92 -10.86 6.79 -9.70
N GLU A 93 -11.77 7.35 -10.52
CA GLU A 93 -11.86 8.80 -10.78
C GLU A 93 -12.15 9.62 -9.50
N LEU A 94 -12.86 9.04 -8.53
CA LEU A 94 -13.28 9.71 -7.29
C LEU A 94 -12.37 9.38 -6.10
N PHE A 95 -11.41 8.47 -6.30
CA PHE A 95 -10.60 7.96 -5.20
C PHE A 95 -9.79 9.08 -4.52
N ALA A 96 -9.23 10.00 -5.29
CA ALA A 96 -8.41 11.08 -4.75
C ALA A 96 -9.21 12.02 -3.82
N ASP A 97 -10.41 12.41 -4.21
CA ASP A 97 -11.29 13.25 -3.40
C ASP A 97 -11.80 12.51 -2.17
N TRP A 98 -12.20 11.25 -2.36
CA TRP A 98 -12.58 10.37 -1.25
C TRP A 98 -11.45 10.23 -0.22
N LEU A 99 -10.22 10.00 -0.68
CA LEU A 99 -9.07 9.82 0.19
C LEU A 99 -8.75 11.10 0.98
N GLN A 100 -8.85 12.27 0.34
CA GLN A 100 -8.68 13.55 1.02
C GLN A 100 -9.68 13.74 2.16
N MET A 101 -10.95 13.37 1.93
CA MET A 101 -11.98 13.42 2.98
C MET A 101 -11.72 12.38 4.08
N ARG A 102 -11.36 11.14 3.69
CA ARG A 102 -11.04 10.06 4.63
C ARG A 102 -9.91 10.46 5.58
N LYS A 103 -8.87 11.11 5.08
CA LYS A 103 -7.71 11.58 5.85
C LYS A 103 -8.03 12.65 6.92
N LYS A 104 -9.17 13.34 6.80
CA LYS A 104 -9.62 14.36 7.77
C LYS A 104 -10.43 13.78 8.94
N THR A 105 -10.83 12.51 8.85
CA THR A 105 -11.63 11.88 9.91
C THR A 105 -10.78 11.50 11.11
N GLU A 106 -11.31 11.67 12.34
CA GLU A 106 -10.61 11.26 13.56
C GLU A 106 -10.19 9.80 13.55
N ALA A 107 -11.03 8.92 13.01
CA ALA A 107 -10.74 7.50 12.89
C ALA A 107 -9.47 7.26 12.05
N PHE A 108 -9.23 8.04 11.00
CA PHE A 108 -7.99 7.93 10.23
C PHE A 108 -6.80 8.48 11.01
N THR A 109 -6.93 9.66 11.60
CA THR A 109 -5.87 10.32 12.37
C THR A 109 -5.33 9.39 13.46
N ARG A 110 -6.21 8.72 14.21
CA ARG A 110 -5.83 7.73 15.22
C ARG A 110 -5.04 6.55 14.63
N MET A 111 -5.45 6.03 13.47
CA MET A 111 -4.71 4.94 12.81
C MET A 111 -3.33 5.40 12.32
N LEU A 112 -3.22 6.64 11.83
CA LEU A 112 -1.95 7.21 11.37
C LEU A 112 -0.96 7.38 12.54
N GLU A 113 -1.43 7.90 13.68
CA GLU A 113 -0.64 7.99 14.92
C GLU A 113 -0.15 6.61 15.37
N MET A 114 -1.02 5.59 15.33
CA MET A 114 -0.66 4.22 15.66
C MET A 114 0.41 3.65 14.71
N GLU A 115 0.35 3.95 13.40
CA GLU A 115 1.39 3.53 12.44
C GLU A 115 2.76 4.10 12.82
N VAL A 116 2.80 5.41 13.14
CA VAL A 116 4.04 6.10 13.52
C VAL A 116 4.64 5.49 14.79
N SER A 117 3.81 5.22 15.79
CA SER A 117 4.21 4.54 17.04
C SER A 117 4.76 3.12 16.78
N VAL A 118 4.08 2.29 15.99
CA VAL A 118 4.58 0.94 15.66
C VAL A 118 5.93 1.00 14.94
N ARG A 119 6.14 2.00 14.08
CA ARG A 119 7.41 2.17 13.36
C ARG A 119 8.55 2.61 14.27
N SER A 120 8.31 3.52 15.22
CA SER A 120 9.33 3.93 16.18
C SER A 120 9.75 2.75 17.07
N GLU A 121 8.78 2.00 17.61
CA GLU A 121 9.01 0.80 18.41
C GLU A 121 9.88 -0.23 17.66
N ARG A 122 9.56 -0.50 16.40
CA ARG A 122 10.34 -1.43 15.56
C ARG A 122 11.77 -0.93 15.36
N ARG A 123 11.99 0.37 15.10
CA ARG A 123 13.34 0.93 14.94
C ARG A 123 14.18 0.79 16.22
N HIS A 124 13.59 1.03 17.39
CA HIS A 124 14.28 0.84 18.67
C HIS A 124 14.60 -0.63 18.97
N ALA A 125 13.69 -1.56 18.65
CA ALA A 125 13.92 -2.99 18.83
C ALA A 125 15.10 -3.51 17.97
N THR A 126 15.28 -2.99 16.75
CA THR A 126 16.40 -3.35 15.89
C THR A 126 17.73 -2.73 16.33
N GLY A 127 17.70 -1.56 16.99
CA GLY A 127 18.90 -0.90 17.52
C GLY A 127 19.49 -1.57 18.77
N ARG A 128 18.65 -2.14 19.64
CA ARG A 128 19.09 -2.76 20.91
C ARG A 128 19.87 -4.08 20.74
N LYS A 129 19.78 -4.73 19.58
CA LYS A 129 20.49 -6.00 19.30
C LYS A 129 21.97 -5.83 18.86
N LYS A 130 22.49 -4.60 18.70
CA LYS A 130 23.89 -4.35 18.27
C LYS A 130 24.87 -4.00 19.40
N SER A 131 24.47 -4.13 20.67
CA SER A 131 25.33 -3.75 21.82
C SER A 131 25.41 -4.88 22.85
N GLN A 132 26.06 -5.99 22.48
CA GLN A 132 26.78 -6.84 23.44
C GLN A 132 28.24 -6.81 23.00
N PRO A 133 29.16 -6.16 23.73
CA PRO A 133 30.57 -6.44 23.55
C PRO A 133 30.83 -7.86 24.06
N ALA A 134 31.45 -8.68 23.21
CA ALA A 134 32.04 -9.95 23.60
C ALA A 134 33.08 -9.66 24.70
N ALA A 135 32.77 -10.03 25.94
CA ALA A 135 33.76 -10.13 27.00
C ALA A 135 34.50 -11.46 26.80
N LEU A 136 35.76 -11.41 26.39
CA LEU A 136 36.80 -12.46 26.33
C LEU A 136 38.08 -11.70 25.95
N SER A 137 39.24 -11.77 26.60
CA SER A 137 39.79 -12.49 27.75
C SER A 137 41.01 -11.71 28.25
#